data_AF-A0A9P7ESY3-F1
#
_entry.id   AF-A0A9P7ESY3-F1
#
_cell.length_a   1.000
_cell.length_b   1.000
_cell.length_c   1.000
_cell.angle_alpha   90.00
_cell.angle_beta   90.00
_cell.angle_gamma   90.00
#
_symmetry.space_group_name_H-M   'P 1'
#
loop_
_entity.id
_entity.type
_entity.pdbx_description
1 polymer ?
#
loop_
_entity_poly.entity_id
_entity_poly.type
_entity_poly.pdbx_seq_one_letter_code
_entity_poly.pdbx_strand_id
1 'polypeptide(L)' 'LPPGPVPLPLLGSVLSIDACQPWLTYTKWSAMYGDLVFVRSLDEEMVVINSQHITEALLDKRSRIYSDRPYLATL' A
#
# COMPACT_ATOMS: atom_id res chain seq x y z
N LEU A 1 -3.18 -9.56 8.75
CA LEU A 1 -2.65 -8.62 7.75
C LEU A 1 -3.27 -8.95 6.40
N PRO A 2 -3.56 -7.95 5.56
CA PRO A 2 -4.06 -8.15 4.20
C PRO A 2 -3.08 -8.97 3.34
N PRO A 3 -3.53 -9.64 2.26
CA PRO A 3 -2.65 -10.30 1.31
C PRO A 3 -1.78 -9.28 0.56
N GLY A 4 -0.66 -9.73 -0.01
CA GLY A 4 0.20 -8.85 -0.81
C GLY A 4 1.45 -9.53 -1.35
N PRO A 5 2.27 -8.80 -2.12
CA PRO A 5 3.50 -9.32 -2.71
C PRO A 5 4.45 -9.86 -1.63
N VAL A 6 5.06 -11.01 -1.90
CA VAL A 6 6.06 -11.58 -0.99
C VAL A 6 7.29 -10.68 -1.01
N PRO A 7 7.71 -10.10 0.14
CA PRO A 7 8.87 -9.24 0.20
C PRO A 7 10.16 -10.04 -0.02
N LEU A 8 11.10 -9.47 -0.77
CA LEU A 8 12.46 -10.01 -0.84
C LEU A 8 13.22 -9.70 0.45
N PRO A 9 14.17 -10.56 0.87
CA PRO A 9 15.04 -10.25 2.00
C PRO A 9 15.74 -8.90 1.81
N LEU A 10 15.71 -8.04 2.84
CA LEU A 10 16.30 -6.69 2.91
C LEU A 10 15.67 -5.62 1.99
N LEU A 11 15.25 -5.97 0.77
CA LEU A 11 14.71 -5.03 -0.22
C LEU A 11 13.19 -4.87 -0.16
N GLY A 12 12.47 -5.80 0.47
CA GLY A 12 11.01 -5.80 0.44
C GLY A 12 10.47 -5.97 -0.98
N SER A 13 9.37 -5.28 -1.30
CA SER A 13 8.73 -5.25 -2.62
C SER A 13 9.11 -4.01 -3.46
N VAL A 14 10.13 -3.25 -3.06
CA VAL A 14 10.58 -2.02 -3.76
C VAL A 14 10.83 -2.28 -5.25
N LEU A 15 11.49 -3.39 -5.58
CA LEU A 15 11.82 -3.75 -6.96
C LEU A 15 10.59 -4.04 -7.83
N SER A 16 9.43 -4.28 -7.22
CA SER A 16 8.17 -4.52 -7.94
C SER A 16 7.36 -3.24 -8.15
N ILE A 17 7.73 -2.13 -7.49
CA ILE A 17 7.06 -0.84 -7.60
C ILE A 17 7.72 -0.03 -8.71
N ASP A 18 6.92 0.41 -9.68
CA ASP A 18 7.37 1.39 -10.66
C ASP A 18 7.53 2.74 -9.95
N ALA A 19 8.76 3.25 -9.84
CA ALA A 19 9.03 4.51 -9.14
C ALA A 19 8.43 5.74 -9.85
N CYS A 20 8.26 5.68 -11.18
CA CYS A 20 7.67 6.78 -11.95
C CYS A 20 6.14 6.75 -11.89
N GLN A 21 5.56 5.55 -11.88
CA GLN A 21 4.11 5.35 -11.95
C GLN A 21 3.62 4.27 -10.96
N PRO A 22 3.80 4.47 -9.64
CA PRO A 22 3.51 3.44 -8.64
C PRO A 22 2.04 3.01 -8.63
N TRP A 23 1.11 3.92 -8.97
CA TRP A 23 -0.33 3.62 -9.07
C TRP A 23 -0.65 2.53 -10.10
N LEU A 24 0.15 2.35 -11.14
CA LEU A 24 -0.03 1.25 -12.10
C LEU A 24 0.29 -0.09 -11.46
N THR A 25 1.37 -0.17 -10.67
CA THR A 25 1.69 -1.39 -9.90
C THR A 25 0.59 -1.68 -8.87
N TYR A 26 0.11 -0.67 -8.16
CA TYR A 26 -0.95 -0.81 -7.15
C TYR A 26 -2.26 -1.33 -7.77
N THR A 27 -2.60 -0.85 -8.96
CA THR A 27 -3.75 -1.33 -9.73
C THR A 27 -3.56 -2.78 -10.18
N LYS A 28 -2.35 -3.17 -10.60
CA LYS A 28 -2.07 -4.59 -10.94
C LYS A 28 -2.19 -5.50 -9.72
N TRP A 29 -1.76 -5.01 -8.55
CA TRP A 29 -1.90 -5.74 -7.29
C TRP A 29 -3.35 -5.92 -6.86
N SER A 30 -4.24 -4.97 -7.17
CA SER A 30 -5.66 -5.14 -6.87
C SER A 30 -6.25 -6.35 -7.57
N ALA A 31 -5.86 -6.58 -8.83
CA ALA A 31 -6.29 -7.75 -9.60
C ALA A 31 -5.72 -9.08 -9.06
N MET A 32 -4.57 -9.08 -8.39
CA MET A 32 -3.91 -10.30 -7.88
C MET A 32 -4.24 -10.61 -6.42
N TYR A 33 -4.33 -9.58 -5.58
CA TYR A 33 -4.44 -9.72 -4.11
C TYR A 33 -5.77 -9.17 -3.57
N GLY A 34 -6.55 -8.44 -4.39
CA GLY A 34 -7.83 -7.86 -4.01
C GLY A 34 -7.73 -6.39 -3.59
N ASP A 35 -8.83 -5.89 -3.03
CA ASP A 35 -9.04 -4.45 -2.80
C ASP A 35 -8.16 -3.83 -1.70
N LEU A 36 -7.49 -4.65 -0.90
CA LEU A 36 -6.72 -4.20 0.25
C LEU A 36 -5.42 -5.01 0.30
N VAL A 37 -4.31 -4.35 0.01
CA VAL A 37 -3.01 -4.99 -0.23
C VAL A 37 -2.00 -4.51 0.81
N PHE A 38 -1.30 -5.44 1.46
CA PHE A 38 -0.20 -5.12 2.38
C PHE A 38 1.14 -5.23 1.65
N VAL A 39 1.97 -4.21 1.78
CA VAL A 39 3.25 -4.14 1.07
C VAL A 39 4.31 -3.70 2.05
N ARG A 40 5.44 -4.41 2.04
CA ARG A 40 6.63 -4.02 2.80
C ARG A 40 7.68 -3.54 1.83
N SER A 41 8.15 -2.32 2.00
CA SER A 41 9.13 -1.64 1.16
C SER A 41 10.29 -1.18 2.03
N LEU A 42 11.43 -1.85 1.95
CA LEU A 42 12.55 -1.66 2.89
C LEU A 42 12.07 -1.79 4.36
N ASP A 43 12.17 -0.69 5.10
CA ASP A 43 11.75 -0.55 6.50
C ASP A 43 10.34 0.04 6.66
N GLU A 44 9.69 0.40 5.55
CA GLU A 44 8.34 0.95 5.54
C GLU A 44 7.31 -0.14 5.26
N GLU A 45 6.23 -0.14 6.03
CA GLU A 45 5.06 -0.98 5.83
C GLU A 45 3.89 -0.11 5.39
N MET A 46 3.27 -0.47 4.27
CA MET A 46 2.18 0.29 3.68
C MET A 46 0.99 -0.61 3.37
N VAL A 47 -0.21 -0.02 3.46
CA VAL A 47 -1.46 -0.65 3.05
C VAL A 47 -2.04 0.14 1.90
N VAL A 48 -2.23 -0.53 0.76
CA VAL A 48 -2.81 0.05 -0.45
C VAL A 48 -4.30 -0.31 -0.50
N ILE A 49 -5.16 0.70 -0.60
CA ILE A 49 -6.62 0.54 -0.71
C ILE A 49 -7.05 0.85 -2.14
N ASN A 50 -7.64 -0.12 -2.82
CA ASN A 50 -8.08 -0.03 -4.21
C ASN A 50 -9.62 0.00 -4.36
N SER A 51 -10.37 0.12 -3.26
CA SER A 51 -11.83 0.17 -3.26
C SER A 51 -12.37 1.43 -2.60
N GLN A 52 -13.29 2.11 -3.29
CA GLN A 52 -13.94 3.33 -2.77
C GLN A 52 -14.66 3.07 -1.45
N HIS A 53 -15.39 1.96 -1.35
CA HIS A 53 -16.15 1.62 -0.15
C HIS A 53 -15.25 1.45 1.08
N ILE A 54 -14.08 0.82 0.89
CA ILE A 54 -13.09 0.61 1.95
C ILE A 54 -12.44 1.95 2.33
N THR A 55 -12.12 2.79 1.35
CA THR A 55 -11.59 4.14 1.58
C THR A 55 -12.54 4.98 2.42
N GLU A 56 -13.84 4.99 2.10
CA GLU A 56 -14.84 5.69 2.90
C GLU A 56 -14.94 5.12 4.33
N ALA A 57 -14.89 3.79 4.48
CA ALA A 57 -14.98 3.15 5.78
C ALA A 57 -13.76 3.41 6.69
N LEU A 58 -12.56 3.50 6.11
CA LEU A 58 -11.31 3.67 6.86
C LEU A 58 -10.88 5.14 6.93
N LEU A 59 -10.75 5.83 5.80
CA LEU A 59 -10.14 7.16 5.77
C LEU A 59 -11.14 8.29 6.08
N ASP A 60 -12.43 8.10 5.78
CA ASP A 60 -13.46 9.12 6.07
C ASP A 60 -14.14 8.87 7.42
N LYS A 61 -14.89 7.76 7.55
CA LYS A 61 -15.65 7.43 8.77
C LYS A 61 -14.78 7.21 10.01
N ARG A 62 -13.53 6.81 9.84
CA ARG A 62 -12.55 6.58 10.91
C ARG A 62 -11.33 7.51 10.80
N SER A 63 -11.49 8.66 10.14
CA SER A 63 -10.45 9.66 9.94
C SER A 63 -9.64 9.97 11.21
N ARG A 64 -10.29 10.10 12.37
CA ARG A 64 -9.61 10.34 13.66
C ARG A 64 -8.54 9.30 14.02
N ILE A 65 -8.61 8.08 13.49
CA ILE A 65 -7.65 7.00 13.75
C ILE A 65 -6.56 6.95 12.67
N TYR A 66 -6.87 7.34 11.43
CA TYR A 66 -6.00 7.13 10.26
C TYR A 66 -5.52 8.43 9.58
N SER A 67 -5.77 9.59 10.18
CA SER A 67 -5.38 10.89 9.62
C SER A 67 -3.93 11.30 9.89
N ASP A 68 -3.19 10.50 10.66
CA ASP A 68 -1.78 10.75 10.93
C ASP A 68 -0.96 10.71 9.64
N ARG A 69 0.05 11.57 9.55
CA ARG A 69 0.89 11.70 8.35
C ARG A 69 2.26 11.09 8.62
N PRO A 70 2.61 9.93 8.02
CA PRO A 70 3.95 9.39 8.13
C PRO A 70 4.93 10.30 7.40
N TYR A 71 6.14 10.42 7.95
CA TYR A 71 7.26 11.00 7.21
C TYR A 71 7.73 9.97 6.19
N LEU A 72 7.60 10.31 4.91
CA LEU A 72 8.13 9.50 3.81
C LEU A 72 9.44 10.13 3.35
N ALA A 73 10.54 9.42 3.54
CA ALA A 73 11.83 9.82 2.97
C ALA A 73 11.82 9.47 1.48
N THR A 74 11.26 10.35 0.64
CA THR A 74 11.37 10.18 -0.82
C THR A 74 12.85 10.26 -1.21
N LEU A 75 13.39 9.16 -1.71
CA LEU A 75 14.72 9.10 -2.35
C LEU A 75 14.74 9.84 -3.69
#